data_AF-A0A914SI47-F1
#
_entry.id   AF-A0A914SI47-F1
#
_cell.length_a   1.000
_cell.length_b   1.000
_cell.length_c   1.000
_cell.angle_alpha   90.00
_cell.angle_beta   90.00
_cell.angle_gamma   90.00
#
_symmetry.space_group_name_H-M   'P 1'
#
loop_
_entity.id
_entity.type
_entity.pdbx_description
1 polymer ?
#
loop_
_entity_poly.entity_id
_entity_poly.type
_entity_poly.pdbx_seq_one_letter_code
_entity_poly.pdbx_strand_id
1 'polypeptide(L)'
;METGANRYPGKIFNRPNGTDVYEGVKIDYKGYDVTKSNFLAILEGNKAAVTGGNGRVIESTPDDHIFVYFSDHGGYGLIGFPFEMVGIYPES
;
A
#
# COMPACT_ATOMS: atom_id res chain seq x y z
N MET A 1 -8.01 5.66 -11.70
CA MET A 1 -6.76 5.34 -12.41
C MET A 1 -7.04 5.46 -13.90
N GLU A 2 -6.82 6.64 -14.45
CA GLU A 2 -6.80 6.84 -15.89
C GLU A 2 -5.34 7.07 -16.25
N THR A 3 -4.75 6.11 -16.93
CA THR A 3 -3.45 6.31 -17.57
C THR A 3 -3.72 6.28 -19.07
N GLY A 4 -3.12 7.19 -19.83
CA GLY A 4 -3.34 7.27 -21.28
C GLY A 4 -2.93 6.01 -22.05
N ALA A 5 -2.18 5.11 -21.40
CA ALA A 5 -1.71 3.85 -21.96
C ALA A 5 -2.63 2.65 -21.66
N ASN A 6 -3.58 2.75 -20.73
CA ASN A 6 -4.45 1.62 -20.41
C ASN A 6 -5.55 1.46 -21.47
N ARG A 7 -5.46 0.39 -22.27
CA ARG A 7 -6.46 0.04 -23.30
C ARG A 7 -7.86 -0.27 -22.72
N TYR A 8 -7.95 -0.60 -21.45
CA TYR A 8 -9.20 -0.87 -20.73
C TYR A 8 -9.32 0.05 -19.51
N PRO A 9 -9.69 1.33 -19.69
CA PRO A 9 -9.78 2.30 -18.60
C PRO A 9 -10.66 1.78 -17.45
N GLY A 10 -10.16 1.96 -16.22
CA GLY A 10 -10.85 1.50 -15.01
C GLY A 10 -10.70 0.01 -14.70
N LYS A 11 -10.00 -0.78 -15.53
CA LYS A 11 -9.77 -2.22 -15.29
C LYS A 11 -8.29 -2.54 -15.11
N ILE A 12 -7.99 -3.54 -14.27
CA ILE A 12 -6.65 -4.07 -14.05
C ILE A 12 -6.70 -5.60 -14.14
N PHE A 13 -5.70 -6.21 -14.78
CA PHE A 13 -5.60 -7.66 -14.97
C PHE A 13 -4.26 -8.16 -14.44
N ASN A 14 -4.25 -9.26 -13.67
CA ASN A 14 -3.04 -9.86 -13.11
C ASN A 14 -2.56 -11.13 -13.83
N ARG A 15 -3.19 -11.48 -14.96
CA ARG A 15 -2.76 -12.58 -15.84
C ARG A 15 -3.32 -12.40 -17.25
N PRO A 16 -2.69 -13.00 -18.29
CA PRO A 16 -3.26 -13.05 -19.64
C PRO A 16 -4.67 -13.64 -19.63
N ASN A 17 -5.60 -13.02 -20.36
CA ASN A 17 -7.02 -13.41 -20.43
C ASN A 17 -7.69 -13.55 -19.04
N GLY A 18 -7.20 -12.81 -18.05
CA GLY A 18 -7.76 -12.79 -16.70
C GLY A 18 -9.04 -11.97 -16.59
N THR A 19 -9.69 -12.08 -15.44
CA THR A 19 -10.79 -11.20 -15.03
C THR A 19 -10.23 -9.88 -14.49
N ASP A 20 -11.06 -8.84 -14.46
CA ASP A 20 -10.73 -7.60 -13.76
C ASP A 20 -10.55 -7.88 -12.27
N VAL A 21 -9.47 -7.37 -11.69
CA VAL A 21 -9.16 -7.49 -10.26
C VAL A 21 -9.25 -6.14 -9.54
N TYR A 22 -9.58 -5.06 -10.25
CA TYR A 22 -9.70 -3.73 -9.66
C TYR A 22 -11.10 -3.45 -9.10
N GLU A 23 -12.13 -4.02 -9.72
CA GLU A 23 -13.51 -3.87 -9.26
C GLU A 23 -13.66 -4.32 -7.80
N GLY A 24 -14.25 -3.46 -6.97
CA GLY A 24 -14.48 -3.74 -5.55
C GLY A 24 -13.25 -3.56 -4.63
N VAL A 25 -12.07 -3.24 -5.16
CA VAL A 25 -10.90 -2.92 -4.33
C VAL A 25 -11.20 -1.69 -3.46
N LYS A 26 -11.01 -1.84 -2.14
CA LYS A 26 -11.10 -0.74 -1.18
C LYS A 26 -9.80 0.06 -1.21
N ILE A 27 -9.89 1.35 -1.50
CA ILE A 27 -8.73 2.23 -1.63
C ILE A 27 -8.69 3.14 -0.40
N ASP A 28 -7.88 2.77 0.58
CA ASP A 28 -7.71 3.54 1.81
C ASP A 28 -6.66 4.65 1.64
N TYR A 29 -5.58 4.37 0.90
CA TYR A 29 -4.48 5.29 0.58
C TYR A 29 -4.13 5.18 -0.92
N LYS A 30 -3.89 6.30 -1.60
CA LYS A 30 -3.58 6.34 -3.04
C LYS A 30 -2.64 7.49 -3.39
N GLY A 31 -1.90 7.35 -4.48
CA GLY A 31 -1.02 8.42 -4.98
C GLY A 31 -0.02 8.88 -3.91
N TYR A 32 -0.01 10.17 -3.61
CA TYR A 32 0.88 10.77 -2.60
C TYR A 32 0.63 10.31 -1.17
N ASP A 33 -0.51 9.70 -0.88
CA ASP A 33 -0.81 9.17 0.45
C ASP A 33 -0.14 7.80 0.71
N VAL A 34 0.46 7.19 -0.33
CA VAL A 34 1.21 5.93 -0.22
C VAL A 34 2.64 6.26 0.20
N THR A 35 2.84 6.49 1.49
CA THR A 35 4.13 6.87 2.09
C THR A 35 4.60 5.84 3.11
N LYS A 36 5.90 5.85 3.41
CA LYS A 36 6.47 5.01 4.47
C LYS A 36 5.87 5.32 5.83
N SER A 37 5.65 6.60 6.11
CA SER A 37 5.15 7.07 7.41
C SER A 37 3.73 6.58 7.63
N ASN A 38 2.88 6.64 6.59
CA ASN A 38 1.55 6.07 6.65
C ASN A 38 1.61 4.55 6.81
N PHE A 39 2.47 3.85 6.07
CA PHE A 39 2.60 2.39 6.19
C PHE A 39 2.94 1.95 7.63
N LEU A 40 3.93 2.59 8.27
CA LEU A 40 4.30 2.30 9.66
C LEU A 40 3.17 2.67 10.64
N ALA A 41 2.58 3.86 10.51
CA ALA A 41 1.47 4.28 11.35
C ALA A 41 0.25 3.35 11.24
N ILE A 42 -0.01 2.78 10.06
CA ILE A 42 -1.07 1.79 9.84
C ILE A 42 -0.78 0.51 10.63
N LEU A 43 0.46 0.00 10.57
CA LEU A 43 0.87 -1.20 11.30
C LEU A 43 0.83 -0.99 12.82
N GLU A 44 1.16 0.21 13.27
CA GLU A 44 1.09 0.60 14.69
C GLU A 44 -0.34 0.86 15.20
N GLY A 45 -1.33 0.92 14.31
CA GLY A 45 -2.69 1.32 14.66
C GLY A 45 -2.83 2.80 15.07
N ASN A 46 -1.88 3.64 14.64
CA ASN A 46 -1.80 5.04 15.05
C ASN A 46 -2.54 5.97 14.08
N LYS A 47 -3.85 6.15 14.30
CA LYS A 47 -4.70 7.06 13.50
C LYS A 47 -4.25 8.53 13.52
N ALA A 48 -3.54 8.97 14.55
CA ALA A 48 -3.08 10.35 14.65
C ALA A 48 -1.83 10.62 13.80
N ALA A 49 -1.08 9.57 13.44
CA ALA A 49 0.16 9.68 12.67
C ALA A 49 -0.03 9.50 11.16
N VAL A 50 -1.21 9.08 10.69
CA VAL A 50 -1.50 9.00 9.26
C VAL A 50 -1.91 10.37 8.71
N THR A 51 -1.46 10.66 7.49
CA THR A 51 -1.82 11.87 6.74
C THR A 51 -2.43 11.51 5.39
N GLY A 52 -3.48 12.22 4.98
CA GLY A 52 -4.23 11.88 3.75
C GLY A 52 -5.01 10.55 3.86
N GLY A 53 -5.40 10.00 2.71
CA GLY A 53 -6.22 8.79 2.65
C GLY A 53 -7.56 8.93 3.36
N ASN A 54 -8.14 7.81 3.79
CA ASN A 54 -9.35 7.78 4.61
C ASN A 54 -9.10 7.55 6.10
N GLY A 55 -7.84 7.49 6.52
CA GLY A 55 -7.42 7.35 7.93
C GLY A 55 -7.59 5.95 8.53
N ARG A 56 -7.88 4.91 7.73
CA ARG A 56 -7.96 3.54 8.24
C ARG A 56 -6.56 3.03 8.63
N VAL A 57 -6.45 2.51 9.85
CA VAL A 57 -5.26 1.80 10.35
C VAL A 57 -5.66 0.40 10.84
N ILE A 58 -4.69 -0.41 11.25
CA ILE A 58 -4.98 -1.70 11.90
C ILE A 58 -5.48 -1.44 13.32
N GLU A 59 -6.71 -1.89 13.61
CA GLU A 59 -7.30 -1.84 14.95
C GLU A 59 -7.46 -3.27 15.47
N SER A 60 -6.33 -3.95 15.67
CA SER A 60 -6.27 -5.35 16.11
C SER A 60 -6.26 -5.51 17.62
N THR A 61 -6.81 -6.63 18.08
CA THR A 61 -6.71 -7.15 19.45
C THR A 61 -5.62 -8.23 19.55
N PRO A 62 -5.25 -8.70 20.76
CA PRO A 62 -4.26 -9.76 20.92
C PRO A 62 -4.61 -11.09 20.24
N ASP A 63 -5.90 -11.34 19.96
CA ASP A 63 -6.39 -12.58 19.35
C ASP A 63 -6.51 -12.49 17.82
N ASP A 64 -6.32 -11.29 17.25
CA ASP A 64 -6.44 -11.09 15.80
C ASP A 64 -5.18 -11.54 15.06
N HIS A 65 -5.38 -12.05 13.84
CA HIS A 65 -4.30 -12.39 12.94
C HIS A 65 -4.12 -11.30 11.88
N ILE A 66 -2.90 -10.77 11.78
CA ILE A 66 -2.53 -9.75 10.79
C ILE A 66 -1.83 -10.42 9.61
N PHE A 67 -2.31 -10.13 8.39
CA PHE A 67 -1.64 -10.48 7.15
C PHE A 67 -1.17 -9.22 6.42
N VAL A 68 0.13 -9.14 6.13
CA VAL A 68 0.74 -8.02 5.39
C VAL A 68 1.32 -8.55 4.08
N TYR A 69 0.94 -7.93 2.97
CA TYR A 69 1.48 -8.20 1.64
C TYR A 69 2.07 -6.92 1.04
N PHE A 70 3.31 -7.02 0.56
CA PHE A 70 4.04 -5.92 -0.05
C PHE A 70 4.61 -6.37 -1.40
N SER A 71 4.49 -5.52 -2.43
CA SER A 71 4.99 -5.80 -3.77
C SER A 71 5.42 -4.49 -4.45
N ASP A 72 6.72 -4.26 -4.51
CA ASP A 72 7.37 -3.20 -5.28
C ASP A 72 8.86 -3.57 -5.47
N HIS A 73 9.63 -2.65 -6.04
CA HIS A 73 11.09 -2.68 -6.06
C HIS A 73 11.67 -2.65 -4.63
N GLY A 74 12.87 -3.20 -4.51
CA GLY A 74 13.63 -3.19 -3.27
C GLY A 74 15.12 -3.25 -3.55
N GLY A 75 15.90 -3.17 -2.48
CA GLY A 75 17.35 -3.34 -2.47
C GLY A 75 17.78 -4.02 -1.18
N TYR A 76 19.09 -4.23 -1.01
CA TYR A 76 19.59 -4.77 0.24
C TYR A 76 19.23 -3.82 1.39
N GLY A 77 18.42 -4.30 2.33
CA GLY A 77 17.95 -3.48 3.43
C GLY A 77 16.97 -2.38 3.04
N LEU A 78 16.38 -2.41 1.83
CA LEU A 78 15.50 -1.34 1.34
C LEU A 78 14.23 -1.88 0.69
N ILE A 79 13.08 -1.25 0.99
CA ILE A 79 11.82 -1.42 0.23
C ILE A 79 11.36 -0.08 -0.35
N GLY A 80 10.76 -0.10 -1.54
CA GLY A 80 10.34 1.09 -2.27
C GLY A 80 8.94 1.60 -1.94
N PHE A 81 8.77 2.91 -2.00
CA PHE A 81 7.50 3.60 -2.03
C PHE A 81 7.46 4.48 -3.28
N PRO A 82 6.28 4.91 -3.76
CA PRO A 82 6.17 5.63 -5.03
C PRO A 82 7.07 6.85 -5.19
N PHE A 83 7.44 7.50 -4.08
CA PHE A 83 8.28 8.71 -4.07
C PHE A 83 9.44 8.67 -3.05
N GLU A 84 9.69 7.52 -2.39
CA GLU A 84 10.75 7.38 -1.38
C GLU A 84 11.19 5.91 -1.18
N MET A 85 12.28 5.65 -0.45
CA MET A 85 12.74 4.30 -0.08
C MET A 85 12.87 4.19 1.45
N VAL A 86 12.71 2.98 2.00
CA VAL A 86 12.78 2.71 3.46
C VAL A 86 13.85 1.70 3.79
N GLY A 87 14.74 2.04 4.73
CA GLY A 87 15.64 1.10 5.40
C GLY A 87 14.90 0.12 6.31
N ILE A 88 15.07 -1.19 6.12
CA ILE A 88 14.49 -2.22 7.00
C ILE A 88 15.43 -2.62 8.16
N TYR A 89 16.61 -2.01 8.23
CA TYR A 89 17.51 -2.14 9.36
C TYR A 89 17.35 -0.93 10.28
N PRO A 90 17.11 -1.11 11.60
CA PRO A 90 17.30 -0.02 12.55
C PRO A 90 18.78 0.37 12.49
N GLU A 91 19.05 1.68 12.46
CA GLU A 91 20.34 2.28 12.10
C GLU A 91 21.57 1.56 12.69
N SER A 92 22.62 1.45 11.88
CA SER A 92 23.99 1.43 12.40
C SER A 92 24.35 2.80 12.98
#